data_AF-A0A4Q6A5Y8-F1
#
_entry.id   AF-A0A4Q6A5Y8-F1
#
_cell.length_a   1.000
_cell.length_b   1.000
_cell.length_c   1.000
_cell.angle_alpha   90.00
_cell.angle_beta   90.00
_cell.angle_gamma   90.00
#
_symmetry.space_group_name_H-M   'P 1'
#
loop_
_entity.id
_entity.type
_entity.pdbx_description
1 polymer ?
#
loop_
_entity_poly.entity_id
_entity_poly.type
_entity_poly.pdbx_seq_one_letter_code
_entity_poly.pdbx_strand_id
1 'polypeptide(L)'
;MLKTFLFGTSLLAVLVSQAQQKTSPDSIQEKMQWFADAKLGIFVHYGIYAVKGVDESWSFYNNKISHRDYMQQMSGFTARQYNPEKIANLIKESGARYA
;
A
#
# COMPACT_ATOMS: atom_id res chain seq x y z
N MET A 1 -39.78 -50.08 11.83
CA MET A 1 -38.32 -49.86 11.95
C MET A 1 -38.08 -48.40 12.29
N LEU A 2 -37.81 -48.16 13.56
CA LEU A 2 -37.69 -46.86 14.20
C LEU A 2 -36.27 -46.32 13.99
N LYS A 3 -36.08 -45.28 13.17
CA LYS A 3 -34.79 -44.59 13.03
C LYS A 3 -34.73 -43.41 13.99
N THR A 4 -34.38 -43.72 15.23
CA THR A 4 -33.81 -42.78 16.18
C THR A 4 -32.36 -42.53 15.76
N PHE A 5 -32.02 -41.34 15.29
CA PHE A 5 -30.64 -40.81 15.27
C PHE A 5 -30.76 -39.35 15.71
N LEU A 6 -30.76 -39.13 17.03
CA LEU A 6 -29.59 -38.62 17.75
C LEU A 6 -29.16 -37.25 17.22
N PHE A 7 -29.84 -36.23 17.77
CA PHE A 7 -29.24 -34.97 18.19
C PHE A 7 -27.78 -35.17 18.60
N GLY A 8 -26.84 -34.49 17.94
CA GLY A 8 -25.46 -34.45 18.42
C GLY A 8 -24.45 -34.28 17.31
N THR A 9 -24.33 -33.06 16.80
CA THR A 9 -23.08 -32.48 16.24
C THR A 9 -23.34 -31.02 15.83
N SER A 10 -23.93 -30.23 16.75
CA SER A 10 -23.84 -28.77 16.69
C SER A 10 -22.82 -28.31 17.72
N LEU A 11 -21.54 -28.59 17.47
CA LEU A 11 -20.45 -28.02 18.27
C LEU A 11 -19.14 -27.99 17.48
N LEU A 12 -19.11 -27.27 16.35
CA LEU A 12 -17.85 -26.88 15.71
C LEU A 12 -18.01 -25.58 14.93
N ALA A 13 -18.50 -24.53 15.58
CA ALA A 13 -18.69 -23.22 14.95
C ALA A 13 -18.19 -22.08 15.84
N VAL A 14 -16.97 -22.16 16.38
CA VAL A 14 -16.31 -21.00 16.98
C VAL A 14 -14.78 -21.08 16.77
N LEU A 15 -14.34 -21.21 15.52
CA LEU A 15 -13.06 -20.61 15.17
C LEU A 15 -13.38 -19.14 14.90
N VAL A 16 -13.25 -18.36 15.96
CA VAL A 16 -13.38 -16.90 15.95
C VAL A 16 -12.56 -16.39 14.78
N SER A 17 -13.26 -15.82 13.81
CA SER A 17 -12.68 -14.92 12.82
C SER A 17 -12.00 -13.79 13.58
N GLN A 18 -10.70 -13.91 13.85
CA GLN A 18 -9.90 -12.75 14.23
C GLN A 18 -9.71 -11.92 12.96
N ALA A 19 -10.75 -11.16 12.63
CA ALA A 19 -10.64 -10.04 11.72
C ALA A 19 -9.62 -9.02 12.26
N GLN A 20 -9.17 -8.09 11.40
CA GLN A 20 -8.25 -7.01 11.77
C GLN A 20 -8.68 -6.37 13.10
N GLN A 21 -7.80 -6.44 14.09
CA GLN A 21 -8.05 -5.74 15.35
C GLN A 21 -8.06 -4.24 15.09
N LYS A 22 -9.17 -3.60 15.46
CA LYS A 22 -9.27 -2.15 15.39
C LYS A 22 -8.33 -1.54 16.44
N THR A 23 -7.23 -0.95 15.99
CA THR A 23 -6.32 -0.22 16.87
C THR A 23 -7.02 1.02 17.43
N SER A 24 -7.00 1.17 18.75
CA SER A 24 -7.45 2.41 19.39
C SER A 24 -6.42 3.52 19.12
N PRO A 25 -6.83 4.72 18.68
CA PRO A 25 -5.91 5.86 18.56
C PRO A 25 -5.11 6.11 19.85
N ASP A 26 -5.75 5.98 21.01
CA ASP A 26 -5.11 6.18 22.32
C ASP A 26 -3.99 5.16 22.57
N SER A 27 -4.17 3.92 22.11
CA SER A 27 -3.17 2.86 22.29
C SER A 27 -1.89 3.04 21.48
N ILE A 28 -1.89 3.96 20.50
CA ILE A 28 -0.73 4.24 19.63
C ILE A 28 -0.28 5.70 19.71
N GLN A 29 -0.90 6.51 20.58
CA GLN A 29 -0.67 7.94 20.63
C GLN A 29 0.83 8.27 20.79
N GLU A 30 1.50 7.63 21.74
CA GLU A 30 2.94 7.83 22.00
C GLU A 30 3.79 7.46 20.76
N LYS A 31 3.51 6.30 20.14
CA LYS A 31 4.20 5.85 18.93
C LYS A 31 3.96 6.78 17.73
N MET A 32 2.79 7.39 17.64
CA MET A 32 2.39 8.23 16.50
C MET A 32 2.69 9.72 16.71
N GLN A 33 3.15 10.12 17.89
CA GLN A 33 3.41 11.53 18.22
C GLN A 33 4.41 12.17 17.24
N TRP A 34 5.49 11.47 16.89
CA TRP A 34 6.47 11.99 15.92
C TRP A 34 5.84 12.32 14.57
N PHE A 35 4.89 11.50 14.09
CA PHE A 35 4.22 11.71 12.81
C PHE A 35 3.26 12.89 12.89
N ALA A 36 2.54 13.00 14.01
CA ALA A 36 1.71 14.16 14.30
C ALA A 36 2.55 15.45 14.34
N ASP A 37 3.78 15.41 14.86
CA ASP A 37 4.69 16.55 14.95
C ASP A 37 5.42 16.84 13.64
N ALA A 38 5.61 15.83 12.79
CA ALA A 38 6.33 15.94 11.52
C ALA A 38 5.63 16.87 10.52
N LYS A 39 4.27 16.91 10.53
CA LYS A 39 3.34 17.75 9.74
C LYS A 39 3.44 17.65 8.21
N LEU A 40 4.63 17.66 7.66
CA LEU A 40 4.91 17.71 6.23
C LEU A 40 5.77 16.51 5.83
N GLY A 41 5.30 15.77 4.83
CA GLY A 41 6.08 14.73 4.15
C GLY A 41 5.94 14.82 2.64
N ILE A 42 6.85 14.17 1.92
CA ILE A 42 6.87 14.13 0.46
C ILE A 42 6.51 12.74 -0.01
N PHE A 43 5.44 12.59 -0.78
CA PHE A 43 5.07 11.30 -1.34
C PHE A 43 5.64 11.13 -2.76
N VAL A 44 6.41 10.06 -2.99
CA VAL A 44 7.10 9.83 -4.27
C VAL A 44 6.45 8.67 -5.03
N HIS A 45 5.81 9.00 -6.14
CA HIS A 45 5.39 8.03 -7.14
C HIS A 45 6.56 7.75 -8.09
N TYR A 46 7.14 6.55 -8.00
CA TYR A 46 8.19 6.07 -8.91
C TYR A 46 7.89 4.68 -9.49
N GLY A 47 7.95 4.52 -10.80
CA GLY A 47 7.70 3.23 -11.46
C GLY A 47 7.66 3.30 -12.98
N ILE A 48 7.39 2.16 -13.62
CA ILE A 48 7.47 1.99 -15.08
C ILE A 48 6.50 2.88 -15.87
N TYR A 49 5.43 3.37 -15.25
CA TYR A 49 4.51 4.34 -15.86
C TYR A 49 5.20 5.65 -16.25
N ALA A 50 6.29 6.00 -15.57
CA ALA A 50 7.06 7.22 -15.85
C ALA A 50 7.81 7.15 -17.20
N VAL A 51 8.02 5.96 -17.78
CA VAL A 51 8.82 5.80 -19.01
C VAL A 51 8.17 6.50 -20.20
N LYS A 52 6.86 6.36 -20.38
CA LYS A 52 6.09 7.06 -21.42
C LYS A 52 5.18 8.16 -20.86
N GLY A 53 5.35 8.53 -19.60
CA GLY A 53 4.54 9.57 -18.95
C GLY A 53 3.06 9.24 -18.90
N VAL A 54 2.70 7.96 -18.73
CA VAL A 54 1.30 7.56 -18.50
C VAL A 54 0.94 7.76 -17.04
N ASP A 55 -0.36 7.92 -16.74
CA ASP A 55 -0.84 8.10 -15.38
C ASP A 55 -0.27 7.08 -14.40
N GLU A 56 0.06 7.56 -13.20
CA GLU A 56 0.46 6.73 -12.09
C GLU A 56 -0.67 5.75 -11.70
N SER A 57 -0.27 4.52 -11.41
CA SER A 57 -1.11 3.43 -10.84
C SER A 57 -2.22 2.85 -11.72
N TRP A 58 -3.15 3.66 -12.25
CA TRP A 58 -4.45 3.18 -12.76
C TRP A 58 -4.63 3.30 -14.28
N SER A 59 -3.57 3.63 -15.02
CA SER A 59 -3.65 3.92 -16.47
C SER A 59 -4.28 2.78 -17.29
N PHE A 60 -3.93 1.52 -17.02
CA PHE A 60 -4.51 0.39 -17.74
C PHE A 60 -5.91 -0.01 -17.22
N TYR A 61 -6.19 0.18 -15.93
CA TYR A 61 -7.52 -0.06 -15.37
C TYR A 61 -8.55 0.91 -15.96
N ASN A 62 -8.14 2.16 -16.17
CA ASN A 62 -8.95 3.21 -16.79
C ASN A 62 -8.95 3.15 -18.33
N ASN A 63 -8.44 2.06 -18.93
CA ASN A 63 -8.36 1.86 -20.38
C ASN A 63 -7.61 2.97 -21.15
N LYS A 64 -6.71 3.72 -20.49
CA LYS A 64 -5.87 4.74 -21.16
C LYS A 64 -4.72 4.12 -21.95
N ILE A 65 -4.32 2.92 -21.57
CA ILE A 65 -3.29 2.13 -22.24
C ILE A 65 -3.63 0.63 -22.07
N SER A 66 -3.28 -0.21 -23.04
CA SER A 66 -3.44 -1.65 -22.87
C SER A 66 -2.45 -2.17 -21.82
N HIS A 67 -2.81 -3.25 -21.12
CA HIS A 67 -1.86 -3.91 -20.20
C HIS A 67 -0.56 -4.30 -20.91
N ARG A 68 -0.64 -4.79 -22.15
CA ARG A 68 0.54 -5.14 -22.96
C ARG A 68 1.46 -3.95 -23.14
N ASP A 69 0.92 -2.81 -23.58
CA ASP A 69 1.72 -1.61 -23.86
C ASP A 69 2.25 -0.97 -22.57
N TYR A 70 1.49 -1.07 -21.47
CA TYR A 70 1.96 -0.68 -20.15
C TYR A 70 3.19 -1.49 -19.73
N MET A 71 3.14 -2.81 -19.90
CA MET A 71 4.23 -3.72 -19.53
C MET A 71 5.47 -3.61 -20.44
N GLN A 72 5.31 -3.21 -21.70
CA GLN A 72 6.45 -2.93 -22.58
C GLN A 72 7.40 -1.84 -22.05
N GLN A 73 6.92 -0.98 -21.15
CA GLN A 73 7.74 0.07 -20.53
C GLN A 73 8.82 -0.46 -19.59
N MET A 74 8.73 -1.73 -19.15
CA MET A 74 9.68 -2.32 -18.21
C MET A 74 11.14 -2.19 -18.66
N SER A 75 11.42 -2.42 -19.95
CA SER A 75 12.79 -2.34 -20.49
C SER A 75 13.34 -0.91 -20.54
N GLY A 76 12.46 0.10 -20.58
CA GLY A 76 12.85 1.51 -20.58
C GLY A 76 13.08 2.09 -19.18
N PHE A 77 12.62 1.41 -18.13
CA PHE A 77 12.77 1.88 -16.76
C PHE A 77 14.15 1.51 -16.20
N THR A 78 15.16 2.30 -16.57
CA THR A 78 16.57 2.00 -16.24
C THR A 78 17.06 2.63 -14.93
N ALA A 79 16.35 3.64 -14.41
CA ALA A 79 16.80 4.43 -13.26
C ALA A 79 18.23 5.01 -13.41
N ARG A 80 18.72 5.24 -14.64
CA ARG A 80 20.13 5.59 -14.90
C ARG A 80 20.61 6.86 -14.16
N GLN A 81 19.72 7.79 -13.89
CA GLN A 81 20.02 9.05 -13.16
C GLN A 81 19.46 9.04 -11.73
N TYR A 82 19.02 7.89 -11.22
CA TYR A 82 18.51 7.78 -9.86
C TYR A 82 19.64 8.02 -8.86
N ASN A 83 19.51 9.09 -8.09
CA ASN A 83 20.44 9.44 -7.01
C ASN A 83 19.62 9.65 -5.73
N PRO A 84 19.55 8.64 -4.83
CA PRO A 84 18.74 8.73 -3.62
C PRO A 84 19.24 9.79 -2.65
N GLU A 85 20.56 10.04 -2.59
CA GLU A 85 21.13 11.09 -1.72
C GLU A 85 20.69 12.48 -2.17
N LYS A 86 20.73 12.74 -3.48
CA LYS A 86 20.23 14.00 -4.04
C LYS A 86 18.75 14.20 -3.75
N ILE A 87 17.94 13.14 -3.88
CA ILE A 87 16.50 13.19 -3.59
C ILE A 87 16.28 13.47 -2.09
N ALA A 88 16.97 12.76 -1.20
CA ALA A 88 16.85 12.96 0.25
C ALA A 88 17.27 14.38 0.67
N ASN A 89 18.32 14.93 0.06
CA ASN A 89 18.75 16.31 0.31
C ASN A 89 17.68 17.32 -0.12
N LEU A 90 17.09 17.16 -1.31
CA LEU A 90 15.99 18.02 -1.78
C LEU A 90 14.75 17.94 -0.87
N ILE A 91 14.39 16.74 -0.42
CA ILE A 91 13.28 16.54 0.53
C ILE A 91 13.57 17.26 1.85
N LYS A 92 14.79 17.12 2.38
CA LYS A 92 15.20 17.82 3.59
C LYS A 92 15.18 19.34 3.43
N GLU A 93 15.67 19.86 2.30
CA GLU A 93 15.67 21.29 1.96
C GLU A 93 14.26 21.87 1.85
N SER A 94 13.26 21.08 1.43
CA SER A 94 11.85 21.51 1.43
C SER A 94 11.24 21.69 2.83
N GLY A 95 11.93 21.24 3.88
CA GLY A 95 11.44 21.25 5.26
C GLY A 95 10.61 20.03 5.66
N ALA A 96 10.32 19.13 4.72
CA ALA A 96 9.65 17.87 5.02
C ALA A 96 10.41 17.03 6.05
N ARG A 97 9.66 16.28 6.85
CA ARG A 97 10.16 15.49 8.00
C ARG A 97 10.05 13.98 7.77
N TYR A 98 9.40 13.55 6.69
CA TYR A 98 9.34 12.17 6.22
C TYR A 98 9.07 12.13 4.71
N ALA A 99 9.28 10.97 4.09
CA ALA A 99 8.94 10.70 2.70
C ALA A 99 8.60 9.22 2.50
#